data_AF-A0A318UL65-F1
#
_entry.id   AF-A0A318UL65-F1
#
_cell.length_a   1.000
_cell.length_b   1.000
_cell.length_c   1.000
_cell.angle_alpha   90.00
_cell.angle_beta   90.00
_cell.angle_gamma   90.00
#
_symmetry.space_group_name_H-M   'P 1'
#
loop_
_entity.id
_entity.type
_entity.pdbx_description
1 polymer ?
#
loop_
_entity_poly.entity_id
_entity_poly.type
_entity_poly.pdbx_seq_one_letter_code
_entity_poly.pdbx_strand_id
1 'polypeptide(L)'
;MTATQSNTKDNNKRLPGRPKKLIKKSNLLMVRMTPTERLFIENKSKAAGMKSSEWCRKAAKSAKVVPRFSTEEVGWFRDLSGLSNNLNQLTHLAHVNGLFSLALKCQALLVQIESLLTKISNHDR
;
A
#
# COMPACT_ATOMS: atom_id res chain seq x y z
N MET A 1 43.08 -37.56 23.99
CA MET A 1 42.11 -36.76 23.24
C MET A 1 42.11 -35.35 23.83
N THR A 2 42.96 -34.49 23.29
CA THR A 2 43.29 -33.16 23.82
C THR A 2 42.26 -32.14 23.35
N ALA A 3 41.64 -31.46 24.32
CA ALA A 3 40.91 -30.22 24.11
C ALA A 3 41.91 -29.07 23.90
N THR A 4 41.66 -28.19 22.92
CA THR A 4 42.12 -26.80 23.03
C THR A 4 41.10 -25.88 22.38
N GLN A 5 40.40 -25.15 23.23
CA GLN A 5 39.54 -24.02 22.91
C GLN A 5 40.36 -22.93 22.20
N SER A 6 39.94 -22.50 21.01
CA SER A 6 40.53 -21.35 20.32
C SER A 6 39.95 -20.05 20.91
N ASN A 7 40.72 -19.47 21.82
CA ASN A 7 40.51 -18.21 22.50
C ASN A 7 40.42 -17.05 21.49
N THR A 8 39.22 -16.48 21.29
CA THR A 8 39.00 -15.30 20.44
C THR A 8 39.52 -14.07 21.19
N LYS A 9 40.77 -13.67 20.90
CA LYS A 9 41.31 -12.42 21.41
C LYS A 9 40.67 -11.24 20.68
N ASP A 10 39.76 -10.55 21.36
CA ASP A 10 39.26 -9.23 20.99
C ASP A 10 40.39 -8.20 20.98
N ASN A 11 41.05 -8.09 19.82
CA ASN A 11 42.04 -7.04 19.55
C ASN A 11 41.32 -5.70 19.34
N ASN A 12 40.89 -5.08 20.43
CA ASN A 12 40.20 -3.80 20.43
C ASN A 12 41.19 -2.63 20.23
N LYS A 13 41.86 -2.61 19.07
CA LYS A 13 42.76 -1.51 18.67
C LYS A 13 41.90 -0.36 18.14
N ARG A 14 41.75 0.70 18.95
CA ARG A 14 41.10 1.95 18.51
C ARG A 14 41.95 2.57 17.39
N LEU A 15 41.54 2.38 16.14
CA LEU A 15 42.19 3.04 15.01
C LEU A 15 41.95 4.56 15.11
N PRO A 16 42.99 5.40 14.97
CA PRO A 16 42.81 6.84 14.93
C PRO A 16 42.01 7.22 13.67
N GLY A 17 40.94 8.02 13.85
CA GLY A 17 40.11 8.53 12.76
C GLY A 17 38.60 8.45 13.02
N ARG A 18 37.80 9.01 12.10
CA ARG A 18 36.35 8.94 12.17
C ARG A 18 35.91 7.47 12.14
N PRO A 19 35.07 7.00 13.08
CA PRO A 19 34.62 5.62 13.12
C PRO A 19 33.95 5.23 11.80
N LYS A 20 34.25 4.01 11.33
CA LYS A 20 33.66 3.47 10.11
C LYS A 20 32.14 3.42 10.28
N LYS A 21 31.41 3.96 9.30
CA LYS A 21 29.95 3.94 9.32
C LYS A 21 29.46 2.50 9.17
N LEU A 22 28.62 2.05 10.10
CA LEU A 22 28.08 0.69 10.15
C LEU A 22 27.31 0.33 8.87
N ILE A 23 26.49 1.26 8.37
CA ILE A 23 25.70 1.07 7.14
C ILE A 23 26.12 2.14 6.12
N LYS A 24 26.69 1.68 5.01
CA LYS A 24 27.06 2.52 3.86
C LYS A 24 25.93 2.52 2.83
N LYS A 25 25.70 3.68 2.20
CA LYS A 25 24.80 3.80 1.04
C LYS A 25 25.60 3.48 -0.21
N SER A 26 25.70 2.20 -0.56
CA SER A 26 26.51 1.72 -1.70
C SER A 26 25.79 1.80 -3.05
N ASN A 27 24.46 1.67 -3.04
CA ASN A 27 23.68 1.55 -4.27
C ASN A 27 23.21 2.93 -4.75
N LEU A 28 23.23 3.11 -6.07
CA LEU A 28 22.79 4.32 -6.76
C LEU A 28 21.55 3.99 -7.59
N LEU A 29 20.53 4.85 -7.49
CA LEU A 29 19.37 4.86 -8.36
C LEU A 29 19.43 6.16 -9.19
N MET A 30 19.57 6.03 -10.50
CA MET A 30 19.63 7.17 -11.42
C MET A 30 18.25 7.38 -12.03
N VAL A 31 17.73 8.61 -11.94
CA VAL A 31 16.44 8.99 -12.51
C VAL A 31 16.70 10.09 -13.53
N ARG A 32 16.30 9.85 -14.79
CA ARG A 32 16.32 10.91 -15.81
C ARG A 32 15.13 11.83 -15.57
N MET A 33 15.37 13.13 -15.60
CA MET A 33 14.37 14.15 -15.32
C MET A 33 14.49 15.25 -16.36
N THR A 34 13.38 15.88 -16.68
CA THR A 34 13.34 17.12 -17.45
C THR A 34 13.92 18.28 -16.62
N PRO A 35 14.34 19.38 -17.27
CA PRO A 35 14.84 20.57 -16.55
C PRO A 35 13.84 21.15 -15.55
N THR A 36 12.55 21.12 -15.89
CA THR A 36 11.45 21.63 -15.05
C THR A 36 11.24 20.78 -13.81
N GLU A 37 11.23 19.45 -13.95
CA GLU A 37 11.15 18.51 -12.81
C GLU A 37 12.32 18.67 -11.86
N ARG A 38 13.54 18.85 -12.40
CA ARG A 38 14.73 19.09 -11.58
C ARG A 38 14.60 20.38 -10.76
N LEU A 39 14.18 21.47 -11.38
CA LEU A 39 13.98 22.76 -10.70
C LEU A 39 12.91 22.65 -9.61
N PHE A 40 11.82 21.94 -9.88
CA PHE A 40 10.75 21.71 -8.91
C PHE A 40 11.24 20.97 -7.66
N ILE A 41 12.02 19.89 -7.85
CA ILE A 41 12.62 19.14 -6.75
C ILE A 41 13.63 20.01 -5.99
N GLU A 42 14.42 20.80 -6.70
CA GLU A 42 15.38 21.71 -6.08
C GLU A 42 14.69 22.70 -5.15
N ASN A 43 13.64 23.36 -5.62
CA ASN A 43 12.84 24.31 -4.84
C ASN A 43 12.23 23.64 -3.60
N LYS A 44 11.65 22.45 -3.74
CA LYS A 44 11.11 21.68 -2.60
C LYS A 44 12.18 21.29 -1.59
N SER A 45 13.35 20.89 -2.07
CA SER A 45 14.46 20.50 -1.20
C SER A 45 15.06 21.70 -0.46
N LYS A 46 15.16 22.87 -1.11
CA LYS A 46 15.58 24.14 -0.50
C LYS A 46 14.59 24.59 0.58
N ALA A 47 13.29 24.56 0.29
CA ALA A 47 12.25 24.89 1.27
C ALA A 47 12.31 23.96 2.50
N ALA A 48 12.68 22.70 2.30
CA ALA A 48 12.84 21.73 3.38
C ALA A 48 14.25 21.71 4.02
N GLY A 49 15.15 22.62 3.64
CA GLY A 49 16.50 22.74 4.22
C GLY A 49 17.41 21.52 4.00
N MET A 50 17.19 20.74 2.94
CA MET A 50 17.93 19.49 2.70
C MET A 50 18.39 19.34 1.25
N LYS A 51 19.33 18.43 1.00
CA LYS A 51 19.81 18.15 -0.36
C LYS A 51 18.71 17.47 -1.19
N SER A 52 18.63 17.79 -2.48
CA SER A 52 17.62 17.22 -3.40
C SER A 52 17.61 15.68 -3.40
N SER A 53 18.78 15.04 -3.33
CA SER A 53 18.89 13.58 -3.25
C SER A 53 18.42 12.99 -1.91
N GLU A 54 18.50 13.76 -0.82
CA GLU A 54 17.94 13.36 0.47
C GLU A 54 16.44 13.56 0.49
N TRP A 55 15.97 14.68 -0.06
CA TRP A 55 14.56 14.97 -0.24
C TRP A 55 13.87 13.88 -1.04
N CYS A 56 14.39 13.52 -2.23
CA CYS A 56 13.84 12.43 -3.04
C CYS A 56 13.83 11.10 -2.29
N ARG A 57 14.87 10.80 -1.49
CA ARG A 57 14.92 9.56 -0.71
C ARG A 57 13.87 9.52 0.40
N LYS A 58 13.66 10.64 1.10
CA LYS A 58 12.62 10.74 2.14
C LYS A 58 11.24 10.67 1.52
N ALA A 59 11.01 11.43 0.44
CA ALA A 59 9.76 11.41 -0.31
C ALA A 59 9.42 10.01 -0.85
N ALA A 60 10.39 9.30 -1.44
CA ALA A 60 10.18 7.94 -1.93
C ALA A 60 9.91 6.93 -0.79
N LYS A 61 10.47 7.15 0.40
CA LYS A 61 10.20 6.31 1.58
C LYS A 61 8.84 6.60 2.22
N SER A 62 8.39 7.86 2.17
CA SER A 62 7.10 8.29 2.73
C SER A 62 5.94 8.15 1.74
N ALA A 63 6.22 7.93 0.46
CA ALA A 63 5.20 7.74 -0.54
C ALA A 63 4.38 6.49 -0.19
N LYS A 64 3.09 6.68 0.12
CA LYS A 64 2.11 5.58 0.14
C LYS A 64 1.94 5.15 -1.31
N VAL A 65 2.59 4.06 -1.69
CA VAL A 65 2.27 3.39 -2.96
C VAL A 65 0.88 2.79 -2.75
N VAL A 66 -0.15 3.41 -3.34
CA VAL A 66 -1.47 2.79 -3.44
C VAL A 66 -1.33 1.75 -4.55
N PRO A 67 -1.23 0.45 -4.24
CA PRO A 67 -1.19 -0.55 -5.28
C PRO A 67 -2.51 -0.52 -6.03
N ARG A 68 -2.50 -0.95 -7.30
CA ARG A 68 -3.75 -1.28 -7.98
C ARG A 68 -4.51 -2.31 -7.15
N PHE A 69 -5.85 -2.20 -7.17
CA PHE A 69 -6.71 -3.19 -6.54
C PHE A 69 -6.28 -4.60 -6.97
N SER A 70 -6.20 -5.51 -6.01
CA SER A 70 -5.91 -6.91 -6.29
C SER A 70 -7.00 -7.50 -7.20
N THR A 71 -6.70 -8.61 -7.88
CA THR A 71 -7.71 -9.31 -8.68
C THR A 71 -8.93 -9.73 -7.86
N GLU A 72 -8.73 -9.99 -6.57
CA GLU A 72 -9.79 -10.32 -5.61
C GLU A 72 -10.66 -9.10 -5.27
N GLU A 73 -10.03 -7.95 -4.98
CA GLU A 73 -10.73 -6.69 -4.70
C GLU A 73 -11.57 -6.24 -5.90
N VAL A 74 -11.02 -6.34 -7.12
CA VAL A 74 -11.76 -6.07 -8.37
C VAL A 74 -12.94 -7.04 -8.53
N GLY A 75 -12.77 -8.30 -8.12
CA GLY A 75 -13.84 -9.30 -8.08
C GLY A 75 -15.00 -8.86 -7.21
N TRP A 76 -14.73 -8.38 -5.99
CA TRP A 76 -15.78 -7.90 -5.08
C TRP A 76 -16.54 -6.71 -5.67
N PHE A 77 -15.88 -5.74 -6.31
CA PHE A 77 -16.57 -4.62 -6.96
C PHE A 77 -17.46 -5.07 -8.13
N ARG A 78 -17.05 -6.11 -8.86
CA ARG A 78 -17.84 -6.72 -9.92
C ARG A 78 -19.06 -7.45 -9.36
N ASP A 79 -18.89 -8.18 -8.26
CA ASP A 79 -19.99 -8.84 -7.55
C ASP A 79 -20.99 -7.82 -6.99
N LEU A 80 -20.51 -6.70 -6.42
CA LEU A 80 -21.36 -5.59 -5.97
C LEU A 80 -22.21 -5.02 -7.10
N SER A 81 -21.60 -4.87 -8.28
CA SER A 81 -22.29 -4.40 -9.49
C SER A 81 -23.37 -5.40 -9.93
N GLY A 82 -23.09 -6.70 -9.83
CA GLY A 82 -24.07 -7.76 -10.06
C GLY A 82 -25.25 -7.71 -9.07
N LEU A 83 -24.96 -7.54 -7.78
CA LEU A 83 -25.99 -7.40 -6.74
C LEU A 83 -26.84 -6.14 -6.94
N SER A 84 -26.24 -5.03 -7.38
CA SER A 84 -26.96 -3.79 -7.71
C SER A 84 -27.95 -4.01 -8.86
N ASN A 85 -27.55 -4.77 -9.89
CA ASN A 85 -28.45 -5.12 -10.98
C ASN A 85 -29.60 -6.03 -10.52
N ASN A 86 -29.31 -7.01 -9.66
CA ASN A 86 -30.33 -7.88 -9.06
C ASN A 86 -31.32 -7.09 -8.21
N LEU A 87 -30.84 -6.08 -7.45
CA LEU A 87 -31.70 -5.19 -6.68
C LEU A 87 -32.61 -4.37 -7.60
N ASN A 88 -32.06 -3.81 -8.69
CA ASN A 88 -32.84 -3.06 -9.66
C ASN A 88 -33.96 -3.92 -10.28
N GLN A 89 -33.66 -5.18 -10.61
CA GLN A 89 -34.66 -6.13 -11.10
C GLN A 89 -35.76 -6.41 -10.08
N LEU A 90 -35.40 -6.63 -8.81
CA LEU A 90 -36.38 -6.83 -7.74
C LEU A 90 -37.28 -5.61 -7.56
N THR A 91 -36.75 -4.39 -7.68
CA THR A 91 -37.55 -3.15 -7.63
C THR A 91 -38.58 -3.11 -8.75
N HIS A 92 -38.19 -3.40 -9.99
CA HIS A 92 -39.13 -3.46 -11.10
C HIS A 92 -40.19 -4.55 -10.92
N LEU A 93 -39.78 -5.73 -10.44
CA LEU A 93 -40.71 -6.83 -10.17
C LEU A 93 -41.67 -6.54 -9.01
N ALA A 94 -41.23 -5.81 -7.99
CA ALA A 94 -42.04 -5.42 -6.85
C ALA A 94 -43.08 -4.35 -7.22
N HIS A 95 -42.76 -3.47 -8.16
CA HIS A 95 -43.73 -2.52 -8.71
C HIS A 95 -44.87 -3.25 -9.45
N VAL A 96 -44.59 -4.38 -10.09
CA VAL A 96 -45.60 -5.15 -10.86
C VAL A 96 -46.36 -6.15 -10.00
N ASN A 97 -45.68 -6.92 -9.14
CA ASN A 97 -46.26 -8.06 -8.40
C ASN A 97 -46.51 -7.77 -6.92
N GLY A 98 -46.26 -6.54 -6.48
CA GLY A 98 -46.33 -6.14 -5.07
C GLY A 98 -45.13 -6.61 -4.26
N LEU A 99 -44.74 -5.81 -3.27
CA LEU A 99 -43.53 -6.03 -2.47
C LEU A 99 -43.58 -7.29 -1.59
N PHE A 100 -44.76 -7.66 -1.09
CA PHE A 100 -44.92 -8.76 -0.14
C PHE A 100 -44.49 -10.11 -0.73
N SER A 101 -44.73 -10.32 -2.03
CA SER A 101 -44.34 -11.54 -2.75
C SER A 101 -42.82 -11.69 -2.92
N LEU A 102 -42.08 -10.59 -2.79
CA LEU A 102 -40.63 -10.52 -3.04
C LEU A 102 -39.80 -10.23 -1.78
N ALA A 103 -40.44 -10.01 -0.63
CA ALA A 103 -39.80 -9.60 0.62
C ALA A 103 -38.64 -10.51 1.02
N LEU A 104 -38.81 -11.84 0.92
CA LEU A 104 -37.76 -12.82 1.25
C LEU A 104 -36.54 -12.68 0.33
N LYS A 105 -36.75 -12.43 -0.97
CA LYS A 105 -35.66 -12.25 -1.95
C LYS A 105 -34.92 -10.94 -1.71
N CYS A 106 -35.64 -9.86 -1.40
CA CYS A 106 -35.04 -8.58 -1.04
C CYS A 106 -34.18 -8.71 0.23
N GLN A 107 -34.68 -9.40 1.26
CA GLN A 107 -33.95 -9.61 2.50
C GLN A 107 -32.67 -10.42 2.27
N ALA A 108 -32.74 -11.51 1.49
CA ALA A 108 -31.55 -12.31 1.15
C ALA A 108 -30.51 -11.50 0.36
N LEU A 109 -30.94 -10.61 -0.53
CA LEU A 109 -30.05 -9.74 -1.30
C LEU A 109 -29.36 -8.70 -0.40
N LEU A 110 -30.11 -8.09 0.52
CA LEU A 110 -29.54 -7.13 1.48
C LEU A 110 -28.45 -7.75 2.36
N VAL A 111 -28.65 -8.98 2.84
CA VAL A 111 -27.63 -9.71 3.61
C VAL A 111 -26.36 -9.95 2.76
N GLN A 112 -26.51 -10.26 1.48
CA GLN A 112 -25.37 -10.43 0.58
C GLN A 112 -24.61 -9.12 0.38
N ILE A 113 -25.31 -8.00 0.16
CA ILE A 113 -24.70 -6.66 0.05
C ILE A 113 -23.94 -6.33 1.34
N GLU A 114 -24.56 -6.50 2.50
CA GLU A 114 -23.94 -6.21 3.80
C GLU A 114 -22.67 -7.04 4.02
N SER A 115 -22.71 -8.33 3.70
CA SER A 115 -21.55 -9.22 3.81
C SER A 115 -20.40 -8.78 2.88
N LEU A 116 -20.73 -8.30 1.68
CA LEU A 116 -19.75 -7.88 0.68
C LEU A 116 -19.15 -6.52 1.04
N LEU A 117 -19.97 -5.57 1.51
CA LEU A 117 -19.50 -4.27 2.01
C LEU A 117 -18.59 -4.43 3.22
N THR A 118 -18.93 -5.36 4.13
CA THR A 118 -18.07 -5.70 5.28
C THR A 118 -16.72 -6.25 4.83
N LYS A 119 -16.70 -7.12 3.80
CA LYS A 119 -15.44 -7.63 3.21
C LYS A 119 -14.61 -6.50 2.60
N ILE A 120 -15.22 -5.62 1.82
CA ILE A 120 -14.51 -4.48 1.21
C ILE A 120 -13.94 -3.56 2.28
N SER A 121 -14.73 -3.23 3.30
CA SER A 121 -14.30 -2.35 4.41
C SER A 121 -13.14 -2.93 5.20
N ASN A 122 -13.11 -4.25 5.42
CA ASN A 122 -12.01 -4.90 6.13
C ASN A 122 -10.69 -4.95 5.34
N HIS A 123 -10.76 -4.77 4.02
CA HIS A 123 -9.60 -4.78 3.12
C HIS A 123 -9.20 -3.38 2.63
N ASP A 124 -9.88 -2.33 3.11
CA ASP A 124 -9.53 -0.95 2.80
C ASP A 124 -8.21 -0.57 3.52
N ARG A 125 -7.23 -0.04 2.77
CA ARG A 125 -5.84 0.19 3.21
C ARG A 125 -5.47 1.65 3.45
#